data_AF-A0A7S0XCM3-F1
#
_entry.id   AF-A0A7S0XCM3-F1
#
_cell.length_a   1.000
_cell.length_b   1.000
_cell.length_c   1.000
_cell.angle_alpha   90.00
_cell.angle_beta   90.00
_cell.angle_gamma   90.00
#
_symmetry.space_group_name_H-M   'P 1'
#
loop_
_entity.id
_entity.type
_entity.pdbx_description
1 polymer ?
#
loop_
_entity_poly.entity_id
_entity_poly.type
_entity_poly.pdbx_seq_one_letter_code
_entity_poly.pdbx_strand_id
1 'polypeptide(L)'
;VNIFIINQLLTNNQTINLSDCLLLSTNITIDSLRNDIIHIYKLLQCDLLKKKADKYFSESQIDIAIDYYNKALDIIPIHVSCLSNRSACYLTKKRYDECINDCTTALDILQTKLLSSDLSTSMLSSIIPISGSDKHKLWTIKTITRRGIAYKCLDRLVDACNDYKNACDLDPMNKDLNNDYKTLTTLLNTKQ
;
A
#
# COMPACT_ATOMS: atom_id res chain seq x y z
N VAL A 1 -3.20 -10.84 -18.47
CA VAL A 1 -2.98 -12.30 -18.61
C VAL A 1 -3.65 -13.06 -17.48
N ASN A 2 -4.49 -14.04 -17.81
CA ASN A 2 -5.08 -15.00 -16.88
C ASN A 2 -3.96 -15.96 -16.39
N ILE A 3 -3.12 -15.46 -15.48
CA ILE A 3 -2.01 -16.19 -14.83
C ILE A 3 -2.49 -17.53 -14.25
N PHE A 4 -3.78 -17.63 -13.93
CA PHE A 4 -4.46 -18.85 -13.52
C PHE A 4 -4.34 -19.99 -14.56
N ILE A 5 -4.53 -19.70 -15.85
CA ILE A 5 -4.47 -20.70 -16.93
C ILE A 5 -3.03 -21.16 -17.15
N ILE A 6 -2.07 -20.23 -17.14
CA ILE A 6 -0.64 -20.56 -17.30
C ILE A 6 -0.16 -21.41 -16.11
N ASN A 7 -0.55 -21.07 -14.88
CA ASN A 7 -0.20 -21.85 -13.70
C ASN A 7 -0.87 -23.23 -13.68
N GLN A 8 -2.13 -23.37 -14.12
CA GLN A 8 -2.78 -24.68 -14.25
C GLN A 8 -2.10 -25.59 -15.28
N LEU A 9 -1.61 -25.02 -16.39
CA LEU A 9 -0.94 -25.75 -17.46
C LEU A 9 0.47 -26.21 -17.05
N LEU A 10 1.20 -25.40 -16.26
CA LEU A 10 2.53 -25.74 -15.76
C LEU A 10 2.50 -26.81 -14.66
N THR A 11 1.45 -26.87 -13.84
CA THR A 11 1.35 -27.85 -12.74
C THR A 11 1.02 -29.27 -13.21
N ASN A 12 0.46 -29.45 -14.40
CA ASN A 12 -0.07 -30.75 -14.84
C ASN A 12 0.83 -31.54 -15.80
N ASN A 13 1.99 -31.02 -16.21
CA ASN A 13 3.02 -31.75 -16.98
C ASN A 13 2.48 -32.53 -18.21
N GLN A 14 1.39 -32.08 -18.82
CA GLN A 14 0.82 -32.67 -20.04
C GLN A 14 1.33 -31.92 -21.26
N THR A 15 1.74 -32.68 -22.28
CA THR A 15 2.13 -32.17 -23.60
C THR A 15 0.97 -31.44 -24.25
N ILE A 16 1.13 -30.15 -24.50
CA ILE A 16 0.12 -29.29 -25.13
C ILE A 16 0.01 -29.68 -26.61
N ASN A 17 -1.20 -30.05 -27.06
CA ASN A 17 -1.46 -30.40 -28.45
C ASN A 17 -1.67 -29.14 -29.29
N LEU A 18 -1.31 -29.17 -30.58
CA LEU A 18 -1.32 -27.97 -31.45
C LEU A 18 -2.73 -27.33 -31.56
N SER A 19 -3.78 -28.13 -31.42
CA SER A 19 -5.18 -27.69 -31.38
C SER A 19 -5.54 -26.87 -30.14
N ASP A 20 -4.92 -27.16 -28.98
CA ASP A 20 -5.15 -26.42 -27.74
C ASP A 20 -4.49 -25.04 -27.80
N CYS A 21 -3.37 -24.92 -28.53
CA CYS A 21 -2.74 -23.65 -28.88
C CYS A 21 -3.61 -22.76 -29.80
N LEU A 22 -4.48 -23.34 -30.63
CA LEU A 22 -5.42 -22.56 -31.45
C LEU A 22 -6.60 -22.01 -30.64
N LEU A 23 -6.99 -22.63 -29.52
CA LEU A 23 -7.96 -22.04 -28.59
C LEU A 23 -7.34 -20.90 -27.74
N LEU A 24 -6.02 -20.92 -27.55
CA LEU A 24 -5.23 -19.79 -27.04
C LEU A 24 -5.10 -18.64 -28.07
N SER A 25 -5.45 -18.85 -29.34
CA SER A 25 -5.33 -17.83 -30.40
C SER A 25 -6.48 -16.81 -30.38
N THR A 26 -6.80 -16.29 -29.20
CA THR A 26 -7.56 -15.03 -29.11
C THR A 26 -6.59 -13.88 -29.30
N ASN A 27 -6.58 -13.32 -30.51
CA ASN A 27 -5.96 -12.06 -30.98
C ASN A 27 -5.22 -11.22 -29.91
N ILE A 28 -4.00 -11.63 -29.51
CA ILE A 28 -3.09 -10.76 -28.77
C ILE A 28 -2.54 -9.74 -29.77
N THR A 29 -3.00 -8.49 -29.67
CA THR A 29 -2.52 -7.42 -30.54
C THR A 29 -1.13 -6.95 -30.12
N ILE A 30 -0.32 -6.50 -31.09
CA ILE A 30 0.98 -5.86 -30.84
C ILE A 30 0.81 -4.67 -29.87
N ASP A 31 -0.33 -3.98 -29.92
CA ASP A 31 -0.64 -2.85 -29.04
C ASP A 31 -0.89 -3.29 -27.59
N SER A 32 -1.55 -4.44 -27.37
CA SER A 32 -1.71 -5.01 -26.02
C SER A 32 -0.35 -5.34 -25.39
N LEU A 33 0.55 -5.95 -26.15
CA LEU A 33 1.91 -6.26 -25.71
C LEU A 33 2.71 -4.99 -25.40
N ARG A 34 2.60 -3.95 -26.24
CA ARG A 34 3.22 -2.64 -25.98
C ARG A 34 2.72 -2.02 -24.68
N ASN A 35 1.41 -2.07 -24.43
CA ASN A 35 0.83 -1.53 -23.21
C ASN A 35 1.33 -2.26 -21.95
N ASP A 36 1.41 -3.60 -22.01
CA ASP A 36 1.97 -4.40 -20.92
C ASP A 36 3.43 -4.04 -20.65
N ILE A 37 4.25 -3.88 -21.70
CA ILE A 37 5.66 -3.45 -21.55
C ILE A 37 5.75 -2.06 -20.92
N ILE A 38 4.92 -1.10 -21.34
CA ILE A 38 4.87 0.25 -20.75
C ILE A 38 4.50 0.16 -19.27
N HIS A 39 3.53 -0.69 -18.91
CA HIS A 39 3.13 -0.89 -17.52
C HIS A 39 4.28 -1.48 -16.69
N ILE A 40 4.92 -2.55 -17.17
CA ILE A 40 6.08 -3.17 -16.51
C ILE A 40 7.22 -2.16 -16.34
N TYR A 41 7.48 -1.33 -17.34
CA TYR A 41 8.50 -0.29 -17.25
C TYR A 41 8.18 0.73 -16.14
N LYS A 42 6.92 1.18 -16.04
CA LYS A 42 6.47 2.07 -14.95
C LYS A 42 6.61 1.40 -13.58
N LEU A 43 6.23 0.12 -13.45
CA LEU A 43 6.39 -0.66 -12.22
C LEU A 43 7.86 -0.71 -11.78
N LEU A 44 8.76 -1.05 -12.71
CA LEU A 44 10.19 -1.13 -12.44
C LEU A 44 10.78 0.23 -12.04
N GLN A 45 10.43 1.29 -12.78
CA GLN A 45 10.90 2.64 -12.49
C GLN A 45 10.42 3.14 -11.12
N CYS A 46 9.15 2.89 -10.79
CA CYS A 46 8.58 3.21 -9.48
C CYS A 46 9.30 2.46 -8.34
N ASP A 47 9.55 1.16 -8.51
CA ASP A 47 10.25 0.35 -7.49
C ASP A 47 11.70 0.83 -7.28
N LEU A 48 12.41 1.22 -8.35
CA LEU A 48 13.75 1.80 -8.25
C LEU A 48 13.75 3.12 -7.47
N LEU A 49 12.78 3.99 -7.71
CA LEU A 49 12.65 5.27 -6.99
C LEU A 49 12.29 5.04 -5.52
N LYS A 50 11.36 4.12 -5.24
CA LYS A 50 11.04 3.69 -3.87
C LYS A 50 12.27 3.16 -3.15
N LYS A 51 13.06 2.28 -3.77
CA LYS A 51 14.29 1.75 -3.16
C LYS A 51 15.30 2.84 -2.84
N LYS A 52 15.44 3.85 -3.70
CA LYS A 52 16.26 5.04 -3.40
C LYS A 52 15.70 5.81 -2.21
N ALA A 53 14.40 6.04 -2.17
CA ALA A 53 13.74 6.71 -1.04
C ALA A 53 13.93 5.96 0.28
N ASP A 54 13.73 4.63 0.29
CA ASP A 54 13.94 3.76 1.44
C ASP A 54 15.39 3.86 1.95
N LYS A 55 16.37 3.89 1.03
CA LYS A 55 17.79 4.08 1.37
C LYS A 55 18.04 5.43 2.06
N TYR A 56 17.61 6.55 1.45
CA TYR A 56 17.79 7.87 2.04
C TYR A 56 17.04 8.03 3.37
N PHE A 57 15.88 7.40 3.51
CA PHE A 57 15.15 7.35 4.77
C PHE A 57 15.96 6.65 5.86
N SER A 58 16.58 5.50 5.55
CA SER A 58 17.45 4.78 6.49
C SER A 58 18.71 5.56 6.88
N GLU A 59 19.19 6.43 5.99
CA GLU A 59 20.32 7.34 6.23
C GLU A 59 19.90 8.64 6.93
N SER A 60 18.63 8.75 7.39
CA SER A 60 18.06 9.96 8.01
C SER A 60 18.05 11.21 7.11
N GLN A 61 18.24 11.06 5.80
CA GLN A 61 18.16 12.12 4.80
C GLN A 61 16.69 12.31 4.37
N ILE A 62 15.86 12.79 5.30
CA ILE A 62 14.39 12.75 5.19
C ILE A 62 13.85 13.57 4.01
N ASP A 63 14.37 14.78 3.76
CA ASP A 63 13.89 15.62 2.66
C ASP A 63 14.17 14.97 1.29
N ILE A 64 15.35 14.36 1.13
CA ILE A 64 15.71 13.62 -0.10
C ILE A 64 14.83 12.36 -0.24
N ALA A 65 14.54 11.66 0.86
CA ALA A 65 13.63 10.52 0.83
C ALA A 65 12.23 10.93 0.34
N ILE A 66 11.69 12.06 0.84
CA ILE A 66 10.41 12.63 0.40
C ILE A 66 10.43 12.90 -1.11
N ASP A 67 11.49 13.50 -1.64
CA ASP A 67 11.61 13.79 -3.07
C ASP A 67 11.57 12.54 -3.94
N TYR A 68 12.23 11.46 -3.52
CA TYR A 68 12.18 10.19 -4.24
C TYR A 68 10.83 9.49 -4.11
N TYR A 69 10.16 9.58 -2.96
CA TYR A 69 8.78 9.09 -2.84
C TYR A 69 7.81 9.88 -3.72
N ASN A 70 7.96 11.21 -3.82
CA ASN A 70 7.16 12.03 -4.73
C ASN A 70 7.31 11.54 -6.17
N LYS A 71 8.55 11.37 -6.64
CA LYS A 71 8.82 10.86 -8.00
C LYS A 71 8.24 9.47 -8.24
N ALA A 72 8.26 8.60 -7.23
CA ALA A 72 7.64 7.28 -7.34
C ALA A 72 6.11 7.37 -7.47
N LEU A 73 5.49 8.24 -6.67
CA LEU A 73 4.04 8.48 -6.66
C LEU A 73 3.55 9.24 -7.90
N ASP A 74 4.39 10.07 -8.54
CA ASP A 74 4.08 10.69 -9.83
C ASP A 74 3.92 9.64 -10.94
N ILE A 75 4.62 8.49 -10.83
CA ILE A 75 4.49 7.37 -11.77
C ILE A 75 3.33 6.46 -11.39
N ILE A 76 3.21 6.11 -10.10
CA ILE A 76 2.16 5.23 -9.58
C ILE A 76 1.54 5.86 -8.32
N PRO A 77 0.48 6.68 -8.48
CA PRO A 77 -0.14 7.39 -7.36
C PRO A 77 -0.75 6.48 -6.31
N ILE A 78 -1.11 5.26 -6.71
CA ILE A 78 -1.77 4.26 -5.86
C ILE A 78 -0.80 3.38 -5.06
N HIS A 79 0.50 3.70 -5.06
CA HIS A 79 1.51 2.87 -4.40
C HIS A 79 1.45 3.01 -2.87
N VAL A 80 0.77 2.06 -2.22
CA VAL A 80 0.48 2.09 -0.77
C VAL A 80 1.75 2.18 0.08
N SER A 81 2.81 1.42 -0.24
CA SER A 81 4.06 1.54 0.53
C SER A 81 4.71 2.91 0.43
N CYS A 82 4.70 3.55 -0.76
CA CYS A 82 5.29 4.87 -0.95
C CYS A 82 4.50 5.92 -0.16
N LEU A 83 3.16 5.90 -0.23
CA LEU A 83 2.31 6.76 0.58
C LEU A 83 2.57 6.56 2.08
N SER A 84 2.58 5.31 2.54
CA SER A 84 2.80 4.98 3.95
C SER A 84 4.21 5.38 4.43
N ASN A 85 5.25 5.18 3.62
CA ASN A 85 6.61 5.56 4.01
C ASN A 85 6.84 7.07 3.93
N ARG A 86 6.25 7.76 2.95
CA ARG A 86 6.29 9.23 2.86
C ARG A 86 5.55 9.87 4.03
N SER A 87 4.43 9.30 4.49
CA SER A 87 3.76 9.76 5.70
C SER A 87 4.63 9.62 6.95
N ALA A 88 5.45 8.56 7.05
CA ALA A 88 6.44 8.43 8.12
C ALA A 88 7.50 9.54 8.06
N CYS A 89 7.96 9.91 6.86
CA CYS A 89 8.86 11.05 6.67
C CYS A 89 8.22 12.36 7.15
N TYR A 90 6.95 12.57 6.82
CA TYR A 90 6.20 13.75 7.25
C TYR A 90 6.02 13.79 8.78
N LEU A 91 5.78 12.65 9.45
CA LEU A 91 5.79 12.58 10.91
C LEU A 91 7.13 13.02 11.50
N THR A 92 8.25 12.52 10.96
CA THR A 92 9.60 12.93 11.40
C THR A 92 9.82 14.44 11.24
N LYS A 93 9.25 15.03 10.17
CA LYS A 93 9.31 16.47 9.90
C LYS A 93 8.23 17.29 10.63
N LYS A 94 7.37 16.67 11.44
CA LYS A 94 6.21 17.31 12.11
C LYS A 94 5.22 17.96 11.13
N ARG A 95 5.15 17.44 9.91
CA ARG A 95 4.24 17.84 8.83
C ARG A 95 2.97 16.98 8.92
N TYR A 96 2.14 17.28 9.92
CA TYR A 96 1.07 16.38 10.33
C TYR A 96 -0.08 16.30 9.33
N ASP A 97 -0.46 17.41 8.69
CA ASP A 97 -1.53 17.44 7.70
C ASP A 97 -1.15 16.63 6.45
N GLU A 98 0.10 16.75 5.97
CA GLU A 98 0.57 15.93 4.84
C GLU A 98 0.65 14.44 5.19
N CYS A 99 1.04 14.11 6.43
CA CYS A 99 0.96 12.73 6.92
C CYS A 99 -0.48 12.20 6.89
N ILE A 100 -1.45 12.98 7.36
CA ILE A 100 -2.87 12.60 7.38
C ILE A 100 -3.38 12.37 5.96
N ASN A 101 -3.03 13.25 5.03
CA ASN A 101 -3.41 13.13 3.62
C ASN A 101 -2.89 11.83 2.98
N ASP A 102 -1.59 11.54 3.17
CA ASP A 102 -0.97 10.32 2.64
C ASP A 102 -1.58 9.06 3.26
N CYS A 103 -1.77 9.06 4.58
CA CYS A 103 -2.37 7.92 5.26
C CYS A 103 -3.82 7.70 4.84
N THR A 104 -4.61 8.76 4.66
CA THR A 104 -6.00 8.65 4.23
C THR A 104 -6.08 8.09 2.81
N THR A 105 -5.28 8.63 1.88
CA THR A 105 -5.19 8.11 0.52
C THR A 105 -4.80 6.64 0.49
N ALA A 106 -3.80 6.24 1.30
CA ALA A 106 -3.38 4.84 1.39
C ALA A 106 -4.47 3.92 1.94
N LEU A 107 -5.26 4.38 2.91
CA LEU A 107 -6.37 3.60 3.49
C LEU A 107 -7.54 3.47 2.52
N ASP A 108 -7.87 4.52 1.78
CA ASP A 108 -8.91 4.46 0.74
C ASP A 108 -8.55 3.41 -0.33
N ILE A 109 -7.27 3.36 -0.74
CA ILE A 109 -6.77 2.34 -1.67
C ILE A 109 -6.85 0.93 -1.06
N LEU A 110 -6.48 0.77 0.22
CA LEU A 110 -6.52 -0.52 0.91
C LEU A 110 -7.96 -1.04 1.14
N GLN A 111 -8.94 -0.14 1.23
CA GLN A 111 -10.36 -0.48 1.40
C GLN A 111 -11.09 -0.69 0.06
N THR A 112 -10.54 -0.15 -1.03
CA THR A 112 -11.14 -0.26 -2.37
C THR A 112 -11.10 -1.70 -2.88
N LYS A 113 -12.23 -2.40 -2.75
CA LYS A 113 -12.43 -3.75 -3.29
C LYS A 113 -12.38 -3.80 -4.83
N LEU A 114 -12.67 -2.67 -5.49
CA LEU A 114 -12.85 -2.57 -6.95
C LEU A 114 -11.57 -2.76 -7.78
N LEU A 115 -10.37 -2.56 -7.22
CA LEU A 115 -9.14 -2.70 -8.02
C LEU A 115 -8.78 -4.15 -8.39
N SER A 116 -9.61 -5.11 -7.96
CA SER A 116 -9.36 -6.56 -8.09
C SER A 116 -9.97 -7.21 -9.33
N SER A 117 -10.80 -6.51 -10.13
CA SER A 117 -11.47 -7.13 -11.29
C SER A 117 -10.70 -7.00 -12.60
N ASP A 118 -9.94 -5.93 -12.82
CA ASP A 118 -9.50 -5.57 -14.18
C ASP A 118 -7.97 -5.64 -14.40
N LEU A 119 -7.17 -5.73 -13.34
CA LEU A 119 -5.71 -5.70 -13.42
C LEU A 119 -5.12 -6.91 -12.70
N SER A 120 -4.24 -7.67 -13.37
CA SER A 120 -3.75 -8.97 -12.89
C SER A 120 -3.16 -8.89 -11.48
N THR A 121 -3.95 -9.36 -10.50
CA THR A 121 -3.72 -9.30 -9.04
C THR A 121 -2.34 -9.82 -8.58
N SER A 122 -1.66 -10.60 -9.42
CA SER A 122 -0.30 -11.09 -9.18
C SER A 122 0.77 -10.00 -9.36
N MET A 123 0.69 -9.15 -10.39
CA MET A 123 1.74 -8.16 -10.70
C MET A 123 1.71 -6.94 -9.76
N LEU A 124 0.54 -6.59 -9.23
CA LEU A 124 0.37 -5.44 -8.34
C LEU A 124 0.55 -5.74 -6.86
N SER A 125 0.82 -6.99 -6.47
CA SER A 125 0.99 -7.38 -5.06
C SER A 125 2.11 -6.61 -4.32
N SER A 126 3.04 -6.02 -5.09
CA SER A 126 4.08 -5.10 -4.62
C SER A 126 3.56 -3.70 -4.30
N ILE A 127 2.51 -3.25 -4.99
CA ILE A 127 1.91 -1.90 -4.91
C ILE A 127 0.75 -1.88 -3.92
N ILE A 128 -0.15 -2.86 -4.03
CA ILE A 128 -1.33 -3.02 -3.20
C ILE A 128 -1.35 -4.46 -2.67
N PRO A 129 -1.35 -4.66 -1.35
CA PRO A 129 -1.40 -5.99 -0.78
C PRO A 129 -2.79 -6.61 -1.02
N ILE A 130 -2.82 -7.92 -1.25
CA ILE A 130 -4.08 -8.65 -1.44
C ILE A 130 -4.95 -8.49 -0.19
N SER A 131 -6.19 -8.06 -0.38
CA SER A 131 -7.16 -7.87 0.71
C SER A 131 -7.28 -9.13 1.57
N GLY A 132 -7.19 -8.96 2.89
CA GLY A 132 -7.25 -10.07 3.85
C GLY A 132 -5.93 -10.82 4.08
N SER A 133 -4.85 -10.51 3.33
CA SER A 133 -3.52 -11.05 3.64
C SER A 133 -2.93 -10.43 4.93
N ASP A 134 -2.01 -11.14 5.58
CA ASP A 134 -1.27 -10.60 6.73
C ASP A 134 -0.54 -9.31 6.40
N LYS A 135 -0.04 -9.19 5.16
CA LYS A 135 0.59 -7.97 4.65
C LYS A 135 -0.41 -6.81 4.56
N HIS A 136 -1.62 -7.06 4.07
CA HIS A 136 -2.70 -6.06 4.03
C HIS A 136 -3.07 -5.60 5.43
N LYS A 137 -3.27 -6.53 6.35
CA LYS A 137 -3.55 -6.25 7.76
C LYS A 137 -2.44 -5.40 8.41
N LEU A 138 -1.18 -5.82 8.25
CA LEU A 138 -0.01 -5.12 8.78
C LEU A 138 0.13 -3.70 8.23
N TRP A 139 -0.04 -3.52 6.91
CA TRP A 139 0.06 -2.22 6.27
C TRP A 139 -1.08 -1.29 6.68
N THR A 140 -2.29 -1.84 6.83
CA THR A 140 -3.46 -1.11 7.33
C THR A 140 -3.20 -0.60 8.74
N ILE A 141 -2.82 -1.49 9.67
CA ILE A 141 -2.50 -1.11 11.06
C ILE A 141 -1.43 -0.03 11.10
N LYS A 142 -0.28 -0.23 10.42
CA LYS A 142 0.81 0.77 10.38
C LYS A 142 0.34 2.14 9.88
N THR A 143 -0.53 2.16 8.87
CA THR A 143 -1.01 3.40 8.26
C THR A 143 -2.01 4.11 9.17
N ILE A 144 -2.95 3.37 9.77
CA ILE A 144 -3.91 3.92 10.74
C ILE A 144 -3.18 4.47 11.98
N THR A 145 -2.21 3.73 12.53
CA THR A 145 -1.45 4.20 13.69
C THR A 145 -0.68 5.48 13.39
N ARG A 146 -0.03 5.60 12.21
CA ARG A 146 0.66 6.83 11.80
C ARG A 146 -0.29 8.03 11.70
N ARG A 147 -1.48 7.82 11.15
CA ARG A 147 -2.52 8.86 11.07
C ARG A 147 -3.03 9.25 12.46
N GLY A 148 -3.26 8.28 13.33
CA GLY A 148 -3.64 8.50 14.73
C GLY A 148 -2.58 9.32 15.51
N ILE A 149 -1.29 9.06 15.28
CA ILE A 149 -0.19 9.87 15.83
C ILE A 149 -0.26 11.31 15.32
N ALA A 150 -0.46 11.51 14.02
CA ALA A 150 -0.58 12.86 13.45
C ALA A 150 -1.79 13.62 14.02
N TYR A 151 -2.96 12.97 14.13
CA TYR A 151 -4.13 13.56 14.77
C TYR A 151 -3.90 13.93 16.23
N LYS A 152 -3.25 13.05 17.00
CA LYS A 152 -2.86 13.35 18.39
C LYS A 152 -1.97 14.59 18.47
N CYS A 153 -0.99 14.72 17.57
CA CYS A 153 -0.08 15.88 17.54
C CYS A 153 -0.79 17.19 17.16
N LEU A 154 -1.91 17.12 16.44
CA LEU A 154 -2.77 18.26 16.10
C LEU A 154 -3.89 18.50 17.13
N ASP A 155 -3.86 17.82 18.28
CA ASP A 155 -4.90 17.83 19.32
C ASP A 155 -6.29 17.38 18.85
N ARG A 156 -6.36 16.66 17.73
CA ARG A 156 -7.58 16.04 17.21
C ARG A 156 -7.82 14.69 17.87
N LEU A 157 -8.05 14.71 19.19
CA LEU A 157 -8.07 13.51 20.02
C LEU A 157 -9.19 12.52 19.66
N VAL A 158 -10.36 13.02 19.22
CA VAL A 158 -11.47 12.15 18.78
C VAL A 158 -11.06 11.32 17.56
N ASP A 159 -10.45 11.97 16.56
CA ASP A 159 -9.98 11.30 15.34
C ASP A 159 -8.85 10.30 15.66
N ALA A 160 -7.93 10.68 16.54
CA ALA A 160 -6.87 9.80 17.02
C ALA A 160 -7.44 8.56 17.73
N CYS A 161 -8.41 8.72 18.64
CA CYS A 161 -9.07 7.62 19.33
C CYS A 161 -9.76 6.67 18.34
N ASN A 162 -10.44 7.20 17.32
CA ASN A 162 -11.07 6.38 16.29
C ASN A 162 -10.05 5.54 15.51
N ASP A 163 -8.92 6.14 15.11
CA ASP A 163 -7.84 5.41 14.43
C ASP A 163 -7.25 4.32 15.33
N TYR A 164 -6.95 4.62 16.58
CA TYR A 164 -6.41 3.62 17.50
C TYR A 164 -7.41 2.49 17.82
N LYS A 165 -8.70 2.80 17.93
CA LYS A 165 -9.75 1.78 18.07
C LYS A 165 -9.76 0.84 16.86
N ASN A 166 -9.77 1.39 15.65
CA ASN A 166 -9.72 0.59 14.42
C ASN A 166 -8.46 -0.28 14.36
N ALA A 167 -7.32 0.22 14.83
CA ALA A 167 -6.09 -0.56 14.91
C ALA A 167 -6.17 -1.72 15.93
N CYS A 168 -6.78 -1.48 17.09
CA CYS A 168 -7.07 -2.52 18.10
C CYS A 168 -8.04 -3.58 17.59
N ASP A 169 -9.08 -3.19 16.85
CA ASP A 169 -10.05 -4.14 16.27
C ASP A 169 -9.37 -5.06 15.25
N LEU A 170 -8.38 -4.54 14.51
CA LEU A 170 -7.57 -5.34 13.60
C LEU A 170 -6.60 -6.26 14.35
N ASP A 171 -5.91 -5.79 15.39
CA ASP A 171 -4.96 -6.61 16.18
C ASP A 171 -5.23 -6.57 17.69
N PRO A 172 -6.24 -7.32 18.17
CA PRO A 172 -6.69 -7.26 19.57
C PRO A 172 -5.63 -7.72 20.59
N MET A 173 -4.66 -8.54 20.16
CA MET A 173 -3.61 -9.07 21.01
C MET A 173 -2.44 -8.09 21.20
N ASN A 174 -2.42 -6.98 20.45
CA ASN A 174 -1.35 -6.00 20.51
C ASN A 174 -1.45 -5.13 21.77
N LYS A 175 -0.61 -5.42 22.76
CA LYS A 175 -0.62 -4.68 24.04
C LYS A 175 -0.28 -3.21 23.87
N ASP A 176 0.60 -2.87 22.93
CA ASP A 176 1.05 -1.50 22.72
C ASP A 176 -0.08 -0.64 22.16
N LEU A 177 -0.79 -1.11 21.12
CA LEU A 177 -1.97 -0.42 20.58
C LEU A 177 -3.06 -0.24 21.64
N ASN A 178 -3.33 -1.28 22.43
CA ASN A 178 -4.32 -1.23 23.50
C ASN A 178 -3.94 -0.22 24.60
N ASN A 179 -2.65 -0.12 24.93
CA ASN A 179 -2.15 0.85 25.90
C ASN A 179 -2.26 2.27 25.36
N ASP A 180 -1.81 2.51 24.12
CA ASP A 180 -1.92 3.83 23.47
C ASP A 180 -3.37 4.30 23.40
N TYR A 181 -4.31 3.41 23.05
CA TYR A 181 -5.74 3.71 23.01
C TYR A 181 -6.30 4.08 24.39
N LYS A 182 -5.91 3.36 25.45
CA LYS A 182 -6.30 3.68 26.84
C LYS A 182 -5.75 5.04 27.28
N THR A 183 -4.51 5.35 26.94
CA THR A 183 -3.90 6.64 27.26
C THR A 183 -4.61 7.78 26.53
N LEU A 184 -4.93 7.61 25.25
CA LEU A 184 -5.65 8.60 24.45
C LEU A 184 -7.07 8.85 24.95
N THR A 185 -7.81 7.80 25.31
CA THR A 185 -9.17 7.93 25.85
C THR A 185 -9.18 8.61 27.21
N THR A 186 -8.19 8.30 28.07
CA THR A 186 -8.01 9.01 29.35
C THR A 186 -7.75 10.50 29.10
N LEU A 187 -6.85 10.83 28.17
CA LEU A 187 -6.53 12.21 27.81
C LEU A 187 -7.75 12.97 27.27
N LEU A 188 -8.55 12.33 26.42
CA LEU A 188 -9.78 12.91 25.88
C LEU A 188 -10.77 13.26 27.00
N ASN A 189 -10.97 12.35 27.96
CA ASN A 189 -11.87 12.57 29.09
C ASN A 189 -11.38 13.68 30.03
N THR A 190 -10.07 13.90 30.16
CA THR A 190 -9.54 15.00 30.99
C THR A 190 -9.68 16.38 30.36
N LYS A 191 -9.97 16.48 29.06
CA LYS A 191 -10.13 17.74 28.32
C LYS A 191 -11.59 18.18 28.14
N GLN A 192 -12.55 17.33 28.50
CA GLN A 192 -13.99 17.62 28.48
C GLN A 192 -14.44 18.15 29.85
#